data_AF-A0A845YIN2-F1
#
_entry.id   AF-A0A845YIN2-F1
#
_cell.length_a   1.000
_cell.length_b   1.000
_cell.length_c   1.000
_cell.angle_alpha   90.00
_cell.angle_beta   90.00
_cell.angle_gamma   90.00
#
_symmetry.space_group_name_H-M   'P 1'
#
loop_
_entity.id
_entity.type
_entity.pdbx_description
1 polymer ?
#
loop_
_entity_poly.entity_id
_entity_poly.type
_entity_poly.pdbx_seq_one_letter_code
_entity_poly.pdbx_strand_id
1 'polypeptide(L)'
;MFSSVLSQSRLAEKISQQNQPNSYQWQYQAMLYQFLLEIVKNRKPAEVLLEFKRLFIDYESSPTNLVPIQELSELVSSNNQEEYLHILKRSCYILINNWETTRNHNAIKELDKLLSEAKNSQTLESPERDSNPHIYLLNKFLNSQDYDELKLFISAKYDLSPATQKAHWSNRYSSYLLAPQYTNDNNPVEQREATKVLAEQLKNRFKFELAMYTARSQSTTNKQEIPNNPTSLGDQVLRLIKMIVAKRGSYSYENLANIFLNQTRSMKYKDFKFALHKYLISSTNNYQVKKKDLLDFLQQKLANKLKCLYDEHNNELLNDALLLRSCNKVIDYLTIEDQQEPSELFVLLLSQGHPLSLVIVLLKIVMICPNARSHLDTCIAKLIQYYTNYPEEECKWVINFFEVFNITFAIHADNVKYNLIKMGSQIGNEASATPLDGYRVFSQLQEDVIAMEQED
;
A
#
# COMPACT_ATOMS: atom_id res chain seq x y z
N MET A 1 -6.48 11.27 -21.07
CA MET A 1 -7.74 11.38 -20.30
C MET A 1 -9.01 11.02 -21.09
N PHE A 2 -8.95 10.58 -22.37
CA PHE A 2 -10.13 10.12 -23.11
C PHE A 2 -10.22 8.59 -23.30
N SER A 3 -9.21 7.82 -22.86
CA SER A 3 -9.19 6.35 -22.98
C SER A 3 -9.97 5.62 -21.88
N SER A 4 -10.32 6.28 -20.77
CA SER A 4 -11.01 5.66 -19.63
C SER A 4 -12.53 5.55 -19.79
N VAL A 5 -13.12 6.24 -20.78
CA VAL A 5 -14.57 6.20 -21.04
C VAL A 5 -14.91 5.05 -22.01
N LEU A 6 -14.01 4.73 -22.95
CA LEU A 6 -14.17 3.62 -23.89
C LEU A 6 -13.87 2.24 -23.28
N SER A 7 -13.14 2.19 -22.16
CA SER A 7 -12.94 0.95 -21.41
C SER A 7 -14.19 0.53 -20.61
N GLN A 8 -14.99 1.50 -20.15
CA GLN A 8 -16.22 1.23 -19.38
C GLN A 8 -17.31 0.58 -20.24
N SER A 9 -17.45 0.95 -21.53
CA SER A 9 -18.44 0.33 -22.42
C SER A 9 -18.08 -1.11 -22.81
N ARG A 10 -16.80 -1.41 -23.03
CA ARG A 10 -16.32 -2.78 -23.34
C ARG A 10 -16.30 -3.72 -22.12
N LEU A 11 -16.19 -3.17 -20.91
CA LEU A 11 -16.32 -3.93 -19.66
C LEU A 11 -17.79 -4.30 -19.38
N ALA A 12 -18.75 -3.41 -19.67
CA ALA A 12 -20.17 -3.72 -19.56
C ALA A 12 -20.61 -4.88 -20.48
N GLU A 13 -20.05 -4.97 -21.70
CA GLU A 13 -20.33 -6.08 -22.62
C GLU A 13 -19.69 -7.41 -22.18
N LYS A 14 -18.50 -7.38 -21.57
CA LYS A 14 -17.83 -8.60 -21.07
C LYS A 14 -18.44 -9.16 -19.77
N ILE A 15 -18.99 -8.30 -18.90
CA ILE A 15 -19.68 -8.71 -17.67
C ILE A 15 -20.98 -9.49 -17.99
N SER A 16 -21.56 -9.30 -19.17
CA SER A 16 -22.79 -9.99 -19.58
C SER A 16 -22.60 -11.46 -19.98
N GLN A 17 -21.35 -11.97 -20.08
CA GLN A 17 -21.11 -13.30 -20.67
C GLN A 17 -20.38 -14.33 -19.78
N GLN A 18 -20.01 -14.03 -18.53
CA GLN A 18 -19.39 -15.05 -17.68
C GLN A 18 -19.92 -15.02 -16.24
N ASN A 19 -20.47 -16.18 -15.83
CA ASN A 19 -20.98 -16.58 -14.52
C ASN A 19 -22.41 -16.13 -14.16
N GLN A 20 -23.38 -17.00 -14.45
CA GLN A 20 -24.67 -16.97 -13.75
C GLN A 20 -24.60 -17.79 -12.45
N PRO A 21 -24.70 -17.13 -11.30
CA PRO A 21 -25.45 -17.64 -10.16
C PRO A 21 -26.68 -16.75 -9.89
N ASN A 22 -27.84 -17.37 -9.67
CA ASN A 22 -29.13 -16.80 -9.23
C ASN A 22 -29.51 -15.40 -9.75
N SER A 23 -30.27 -15.34 -10.85
CA SER A 23 -30.64 -14.10 -11.55
C SER A 23 -31.46 -13.09 -10.73
N TYR A 24 -32.06 -13.48 -9.62
CA TYR A 24 -32.86 -12.58 -8.76
C TYR A 24 -31.98 -11.78 -7.78
N GLN A 25 -30.97 -12.40 -7.17
CA GLN A 25 -30.08 -11.73 -6.20
C GLN A 25 -29.27 -10.60 -6.84
N TRP A 26 -28.89 -10.76 -8.12
CA TRP A 26 -28.21 -9.73 -8.89
C TRP A 26 -29.09 -8.51 -9.22
N GLN A 27 -30.41 -8.67 -9.31
CA GLN A 27 -31.33 -7.59 -9.69
C GLN A 27 -31.53 -6.56 -8.58
N TYR A 28 -31.61 -7.02 -7.33
CA TYR A 28 -31.86 -6.16 -6.16
C TYR A 28 -30.63 -5.31 -5.79
N GLN A 29 -29.44 -5.92 -5.83
CA GLN A 29 -28.17 -5.22 -5.67
C GLN A 29 -27.99 -4.13 -6.73
N ALA A 30 -28.24 -4.48 -8.00
CA ALA A 30 -28.14 -3.54 -9.10
C ALA A 30 -29.09 -2.35 -8.92
N MET A 31 -30.30 -2.56 -8.40
CA MET A 31 -31.25 -1.49 -8.16
C MET A 31 -30.79 -0.53 -7.05
N LEU A 32 -30.35 -1.04 -5.89
CA LEU A 32 -29.82 -0.20 -4.81
C LEU A 32 -28.63 0.66 -5.28
N TYR A 33 -27.69 0.05 -6.01
CA TYR A 33 -26.55 0.78 -6.55
C TYR A 33 -26.95 1.79 -7.63
N GLN A 34 -27.90 1.44 -8.50
CA GLN A 34 -28.41 2.35 -9.53
C GLN A 34 -29.12 3.55 -8.91
N PHE A 35 -29.92 3.34 -7.86
CA PHE A 35 -30.55 4.41 -7.10
C PHE A 35 -29.50 5.38 -6.52
N LEU A 36 -28.48 4.86 -5.84
CA LEU A 36 -27.40 5.69 -5.28
C LEU A 36 -26.63 6.45 -6.37
N LEU A 37 -26.34 5.80 -7.49
CA LEU A 37 -25.70 6.42 -8.66
C LEU A 37 -26.55 7.53 -9.27
N GLU A 38 -27.88 7.37 -9.30
CA GLU A 38 -28.78 8.37 -9.83
C GLU A 38 -28.86 9.59 -8.90
N ILE A 39 -29.09 9.39 -7.60
CA ILE A 39 -29.23 10.50 -6.66
C ILE A 39 -27.91 11.27 -6.50
N VAL A 40 -26.76 10.59 -6.51
CA VAL A 40 -25.46 11.27 -6.33
C VAL A 40 -25.09 12.14 -7.53
N LYS A 41 -25.59 11.81 -8.72
CA LYS A 41 -25.37 12.61 -9.94
C LYS A 41 -26.32 13.79 -10.06
N ASN A 42 -27.54 13.65 -9.54
CA ASN A 42 -28.63 14.59 -9.83
C ASN A 42 -29.04 15.48 -8.65
N ARG A 43 -28.62 15.15 -7.42
CA ARG A 43 -29.06 15.84 -6.20
C ARG A 43 -27.90 16.47 -5.43
N LYS A 44 -28.24 17.37 -4.50
CA LYS A 44 -27.25 17.99 -3.61
C LYS A 44 -26.70 16.96 -2.61
N PRO A 45 -25.42 17.06 -2.20
CA PRO A 45 -24.84 16.08 -1.28
C PRO A 45 -25.60 15.90 0.04
N ALA A 46 -26.17 16.97 0.60
CA ALA A 46 -26.97 16.89 1.82
C ALA A 46 -28.25 16.04 1.66
N GLU A 47 -28.90 16.11 0.49
CA GLU A 47 -30.09 15.31 0.16
C GLU A 47 -29.70 13.83 -0.04
N VAL A 48 -28.56 13.58 -0.67
CA VAL A 48 -28.02 12.22 -0.86
C VAL A 48 -27.64 11.58 0.47
N LEU A 49 -27.00 12.33 1.36
CA LEU A 49 -26.68 11.88 2.72
C LEU A 49 -27.93 11.56 3.54
N LEU A 50 -28.98 12.38 3.40
CA LEU A 50 -30.27 12.13 4.06
C LEU A 50 -30.90 10.82 3.57
N GLU A 51 -30.93 10.59 2.26
CA GLU A 51 -31.48 9.33 1.71
C GLU A 51 -30.61 8.12 2.09
N PHE A 52 -29.29 8.27 2.14
CA PHE A 52 -28.39 7.24 2.65
C PHE A 52 -28.66 6.92 4.12
N LYS A 53 -28.83 7.95 4.97
CA LYS A 53 -29.19 7.80 6.38
C LYS A 53 -30.50 7.04 6.54
N ARG A 54 -31.53 7.44 5.79
CA ARG A 54 -32.84 6.79 5.78
C ARG A 54 -32.75 5.32 5.40
N LEU A 55 -31.97 4.99 4.38
CA LEU A 55 -31.84 3.60 3.94
C LEU A 55 -31.07 2.73 4.93
N PHE A 56 -29.87 3.14 5.32
CA PHE A 56 -28.94 2.24 6.00
C PHE A 56 -28.87 2.42 7.51
N ILE A 57 -29.27 3.59 8.05
CA ILE A 57 -29.14 3.91 9.48
C ILE A 57 -30.50 3.96 10.16
N ASP A 58 -31.36 4.87 9.71
CA ASP A 58 -32.68 5.05 10.32
C ASP A 58 -33.67 3.95 9.88
N TYR A 59 -33.37 3.28 8.77
CA TYR A 59 -34.21 2.23 8.16
C TYR A 59 -35.65 2.71 7.93
N GLU A 60 -35.78 3.89 7.31
CA GLU A 60 -37.01 4.64 7.12
C GLU A 60 -37.36 4.81 5.63
N SER A 61 -38.62 4.50 5.29
CA SER A 61 -39.15 4.69 3.94
C SER A 61 -39.48 6.16 3.65
N SER A 62 -39.13 6.62 2.46
CA SER A 62 -39.44 7.92 1.88
C SER A 62 -40.08 7.73 0.51
N PRO A 63 -40.84 8.72 -0.01
CA PRO A 63 -41.39 8.63 -1.38
C PRO A 63 -40.34 8.37 -2.46
N THR A 64 -39.07 8.74 -2.20
CA THR A 64 -37.97 8.58 -3.13
C THR A 64 -37.23 7.26 -3.01
N ASN A 65 -37.38 6.52 -1.90
CA ASN A 65 -36.62 5.30 -1.63
C ASN A 65 -37.49 4.04 -1.43
N LEU A 66 -38.80 4.09 -1.73
CA LEU A 66 -39.74 3.00 -1.50
C LEU A 66 -39.25 1.64 -2.05
N VAL A 67 -38.76 1.63 -3.29
CA VAL A 67 -38.23 0.40 -3.91
C VAL A 67 -36.89 0.01 -3.28
N PRO A 68 -35.87 0.91 -3.18
CA PRO A 68 -34.62 0.65 -2.43
C PRO A 68 -34.80 0.03 -1.05
N ILE A 69 -35.71 0.56 -0.23
CA ILE A 69 -35.88 0.07 1.15
C ILE A 69 -36.60 -1.27 1.20
N GLN A 70 -37.51 -1.56 0.26
CA GLN A 70 -38.14 -2.87 0.15
C GLN A 70 -37.11 -3.95 -0.15
N GLU A 71 -36.19 -3.70 -1.08
CA GLU A 71 -35.12 -4.66 -1.39
C GLU A 71 -34.15 -4.84 -0.24
N LEU A 72 -33.79 -3.75 0.43
CA LEU A 72 -32.98 -3.84 1.64
C LEU A 72 -33.71 -4.66 2.72
N SER A 73 -35.04 -4.56 2.79
CA SER A 73 -35.85 -5.34 3.74
C SER A 73 -35.88 -6.82 3.45
N GLU A 74 -35.94 -7.22 2.17
CA GLU A 74 -35.83 -8.63 1.79
C GLU A 74 -34.45 -9.19 2.18
N LEU A 75 -33.39 -8.41 1.94
CA LEU A 75 -32.03 -8.79 2.33
C LEU A 75 -31.89 -8.95 3.84
N VAL A 76 -32.35 -7.97 4.63
CA VAL A 76 -32.34 -8.03 6.10
C VAL A 76 -33.12 -9.24 6.60
N SER A 77 -34.27 -9.54 5.98
CA SER A 77 -35.10 -10.71 6.32
C SER A 77 -34.43 -12.04 5.98
N SER A 78 -33.63 -12.08 4.91
CA SER A 78 -32.85 -13.27 4.54
C SER A 78 -31.67 -13.56 5.49
N ASN A 79 -31.32 -12.60 6.36
CA ASN A 79 -30.18 -12.65 7.29
C ASN A 79 -28.85 -13.00 6.60
N ASN A 80 -28.70 -12.65 5.31
CA ASN A 80 -27.44 -12.82 4.59
C ASN A 80 -26.45 -11.72 4.99
N GLN A 81 -25.65 -12.01 6.01
CA GLN A 81 -24.78 -11.03 6.64
C GLN A 81 -23.66 -10.54 5.72
N GLU A 82 -23.00 -11.46 5.01
CA GLU A 82 -21.89 -11.12 4.10
C GLU A 82 -22.37 -10.18 2.99
N GLU A 83 -23.55 -10.45 2.45
CA GLU A 83 -24.14 -9.65 1.40
C GLU A 83 -24.55 -8.25 1.88
N TYR A 84 -25.14 -8.13 3.08
CA TYR A 84 -25.46 -6.82 3.66
C TYR A 84 -24.20 -5.96 3.86
N LEU A 85 -23.14 -6.54 4.43
CA LEU A 85 -21.86 -5.85 4.62
C LEU A 85 -21.29 -5.39 3.27
N HIS A 86 -21.31 -6.26 2.26
CA HIS A 86 -20.84 -5.95 0.92
C HIS A 86 -21.65 -4.82 0.25
N ILE A 87 -22.98 -4.85 0.37
CA ILE A 87 -23.88 -3.80 -0.17
C ILE A 87 -23.62 -2.47 0.50
N LEU A 88 -23.54 -2.42 1.83
CA LEU A 88 -23.28 -1.18 2.56
C LEU A 88 -21.88 -0.63 2.22
N LYS A 89 -20.86 -1.48 2.20
CA LYS A 89 -19.49 -1.13 1.80
C LYS A 89 -19.46 -0.50 0.40
N ARG A 90 -20.03 -1.19 -0.59
CA ARG A 90 -20.04 -0.72 -1.98
C ARG A 90 -20.85 0.57 -2.13
N SER A 91 -21.96 0.71 -1.40
CA SER A 91 -22.78 1.92 -1.37
C SER A 91 -21.97 3.15 -0.91
N CYS A 92 -21.14 3.00 0.13
CA CYS A 92 -20.23 4.05 0.56
C CYS A 92 -19.23 4.45 -0.56
N TYR A 93 -18.60 3.47 -1.21
CA TYR A 93 -17.62 3.76 -2.28
C TYR A 93 -18.25 4.35 -3.54
N ILE A 94 -19.50 4.00 -3.88
CA ILE A 94 -20.26 4.66 -4.95
C ILE A 94 -20.38 6.16 -4.66
N LEU A 95 -20.82 6.53 -3.45
CA LEU A 95 -20.99 7.92 -3.08
C LEU A 95 -19.65 8.66 -3.06
N ILE A 96 -18.64 8.07 -2.40
CA ILE A 96 -17.29 8.63 -2.30
C ILE A 96 -16.72 8.91 -3.68
N ASN A 97 -16.68 7.93 -4.58
CA ASN A 97 -16.04 8.10 -5.89
C ASN A 97 -16.74 9.18 -6.76
N ASN A 98 -18.06 9.33 -6.65
CA ASN A 98 -18.79 10.38 -7.35
C ASN A 98 -18.52 11.77 -6.73
N TRP A 99 -18.46 11.87 -5.40
CA TRP A 99 -18.11 13.13 -4.73
C TRP A 99 -16.65 13.53 -4.92
N GLU A 100 -15.73 12.58 -5.04
CA GLU A 100 -14.35 12.83 -5.43
C GLU A 100 -14.26 13.49 -6.81
N THR A 101 -14.99 12.93 -7.79
CA THR A 101 -15.01 13.46 -9.16
C THR A 101 -15.57 14.88 -9.20
N THR A 102 -16.56 15.18 -8.34
CA THR A 102 -17.18 16.51 -8.24
C THR A 102 -16.53 17.41 -7.18
N ARG A 103 -15.40 17.00 -6.58
CA ARG A 103 -14.64 17.74 -5.54
C ARG A 103 -15.47 18.11 -4.31
N ASN A 104 -16.51 17.33 -4.01
CA ASN A 104 -17.38 17.50 -2.84
C ASN A 104 -16.78 16.84 -1.59
N HIS A 105 -15.56 17.22 -1.23
CA HIS A 105 -14.81 16.61 -0.11
C HIS A 105 -15.55 16.72 1.23
N ASN A 106 -16.33 17.78 1.44
CA ASN A 106 -17.13 17.94 2.66
C ASN A 106 -18.20 16.85 2.80
N ALA A 107 -18.81 16.41 1.70
CA ALA A 107 -19.83 15.36 1.73
C ALA A 107 -19.26 14.01 2.19
N ILE A 108 -18.01 13.71 1.82
CA ILE A 108 -17.30 12.50 2.24
C ILE A 108 -17.01 12.56 3.75
N LYS A 109 -16.62 13.73 4.28
CA LYS A 109 -16.42 13.94 5.72
C LYS A 109 -17.73 13.81 6.50
N GLU A 110 -18.83 14.34 5.98
CA GLU A 110 -20.14 14.20 6.61
C GLU A 110 -20.66 12.75 6.56
N LEU A 111 -20.35 11.97 5.52
CA LEU A 111 -20.65 10.52 5.47
C LEU A 111 -19.91 9.76 6.59
N ASP A 112 -18.62 10.02 6.77
CA ASP A 112 -17.80 9.40 7.85
C ASP A 112 -18.34 9.78 9.23
N LYS A 113 -18.69 11.05 9.42
CA LYS A 113 -19.30 11.55 10.65
C LYS A 113 -20.65 10.87 10.93
N LEU A 114 -21.50 10.74 9.92
CA LEU A 114 -22.81 10.10 10.01
C LEU A 114 -22.70 8.61 10.40
N LEU A 115 -21.73 7.88 9.86
CA LEU A 115 -21.45 6.48 10.25
C LEU A 115 -20.85 6.39 11.66
N SER A 116 -19.99 7.34 12.03
CA SER A 116 -19.38 7.41 13.37
C SER A 116 -20.41 7.74 14.46
N GLU A 117 -21.34 8.65 14.19
CA GLU A 117 -22.46 8.96 15.07
C GLU A 117 -23.37 7.74 15.28
N ALA A 118 -23.69 7.01 14.20
CA ALA A 118 -24.47 5.77 14.30
C ALA A 118 -23.78 4.71 15.19
N LYS A 119 -22.46 4.53 15.04
CA LYS A 119 -21.68 3.63 15.89
C LYS A 119 -21.75 4.03 17.37
N ASN A 120 -21.60 5.31 17.68
CA ASN A 120 -21.62 5.82 19.05
C ASN A 120 -23.01 5.64 19.69
N SER A 121 -24.07 5.96 18.95
CA SER A 121 -25.45 5.77 19.41
C SER A 121 -25.74 4.30 19.76
N GLN A 122 -25.24 3.37 18.96
CA GLN A 122 -25.44 1.93 19.19
C GLN A 122 -24.67 1.39 20.40
N THR A 123 -23.46 1.89 20.67
CA THR A 123 -22.68 1.48 21.86
C THR A 123 -23.28 1.91 23.19
N LEU A 124 -24.19 2.89 23.18
CA LEU A 124 -24.87 3.40 24.39
C LEU A 124 -26.15 2.61 24.72
N GLU A 125 -26.67 1.82 23.80
CA GLU A 125 -27.90 1.03 23.99
C GLU A 125 -27.57 -0.37 24.53
N SER A 126 -28.31 -0.83 25.54
CA SER A 126 -28.04 -2.10 26.24
C SER A 126 -28.13 -3.32 25.30
N PRO A 127 -27.27 -4.35 25.49
CA PRO A 127 -27.17 -5.55 24.63
C PRO A 127 -28.43 -6.45 24.60
N GLU A 128 -29.48 -6.09 25.32
CA GLU A 128 -30.72 -6.87 25.46
C GLU A 128 -31.77 -6.55 24.37
N ARG A 129 -31.44 -5.72 23.36
CA ARG A 129 -32.37 -5.31 22.27
C ARG A 129 -32.00 -5.78 20.85
N ASP A 130 -31.14 -6.78 20.68
CA ASP A 130 -30.81 -7.31 19.34
C ASP A 130 -31.89 -8.25 18.75
N SER A 131 -33.17 -7.84 18.82
CA SER A 131 -34.26 -8.50 18.07
C SER A 131 -34.51 -7.88 16.71
N ASN A 132 -33.98 -6.68 16.43
CA ASN A 132 -34.10 -6.06 15.10
C ASN A 132 -32.93 -6.51 14.20
N PRO A 133 -33.18 -7.32 13.15
CA PRO A 133 -32.11 -7.84 12.30
C PRO A 133 -31.31 -6.75 11.58
N HIS A 134 -31.94 -5.61 11.25
CA HIS A 134 -31.24 -4.48 10.61
C HIS A 134 -30.20 -3.85 11.54
N ILE A 135 -30.59 -3.54 12.78
CA ILE A 135 -29.69 -2.93 13.78
C ILE A 135 -28.49 -3.85 14.04
N TYR A 136 -28.75 -5.16 14.18
CA TYR A 136 -27.70 -6.16 14.32
C TYR A 136 -26.72 -6.19 13.13
N LEU A 137 -27.22 -6.17 11.89
CA LEU A 137 -26.39 -6.16 10.69
C LEU A 137 -25.59 -4.86 10.53
N LEU A 138 -26.20 -3.71 10.84
CA LEU A 138 -25.51 -2.41 10.84
C LEU A 138 -24.41 -2.37 11.91
N ASN A 139 -24.70 -2.83 13.13
CA ASN A 139 -23.73 -2.99 14.21
C ASN A 139 -22.55 -3.88 13.77
N LYS A 140 -22.86 -4.99 13.08
CA LYS A 140 -21.84 -5.90 12.56
C LYS A 140 -20.93 -5.19 11.55
N PHE A 141 -21.49 -4.41 10.62
CA PHE A 141 -20.69 -3.61 9.68
C PHE A 141 -19.82 -2.57 10.41
N LEU A 142 -20.37 -1.80 11.33
CA LEU A 142 -19.65 -0.72 12.05
C LEU A 142 -18.55 -1.23 13.01
N ASN A 143 -18.55 -2.53 13.32
CA ASN A 143 -17.50 -3.22 14.07
C ASN A 143 -16.65 -4.18 13.21
N SER A 144 -16.83 -4.15 11.89
CA SER A 144 -16.09 -5.00 10.95
C SER A 144 -14.82 -4.32 10.43
N GLN A 145 -13.93 -5.14 9.87
CA GLN A 145 -12.78 -4.67 9.11
C GLN A 145 -13.18 -3.80 7.91
N ASP A 146 -14.36 -4.02 7.30
CA ASP A 146 -14.81 -3.21 6.15
C ASP A 146 -15.00 -1.74 6.51
N TYR A 147 -15.51 -1.46 7.71
CA TYR A 147 -15.65 -0.10 8.20
C TYR A 147 -14.29 0.51 8.61
N ASP A 148 -13.39 -0.29 9.17
CA ASP A 148 -12.02 0.15 9.45
C ASP A 148 -11.23 0.50 8.19
N GLU A 149 -11.41 -0.27 7.11
CA GLU A 149 -10.86 0.01 5.78
C GLU A 149 -11.40 1.32 5.20
N LEU A 150 -12.71 1.57 5.33
CA LEU A 150 -13.34 2.80 4.90
C LEU A 150 -12.78 4.02 5.65
N LYS A 151 -12.68 3.94 6.99
CA LYS A 151 -12.07 5.00 7.81
C LYS A 151 -10.61 5.24 7.45
N LEU A 152 -9.84 4.18 7.22
CA LEU A 152 -8.45 4.29 6.77
C LEU A 152 -8.36 5.04 5.43
N PHE A 153 -9.22 4.72 4.47
CA PHE A 153 -9.26 5.42 3.18
C PHE A 153 -9.54 6.92 3.34
N ILE A 154 -10.60 7.26 4.09
CA ILE A 154 -11.03 8.65 4.29
C ILE A 154 -9.97 9.44 5.06
N SER A 155 -9.47 8.88 6.17
CA SER A 155 -8.44 9.53 7.00
C SER A 155 -7.12 9.74 6.26
N ALA A 156 -6.66 8.76 5.46
CA ALA A 156 -5.44 8.85 4.68
C ALA A 156 -5.51 9.91 3.56
N LYS A 157 -6.71 10.20 3.06
CA LYS A 157 -6.92 11.15 1.97
C LYS A 157 -7.11 12.60 2.44
N TYR A 158 -7.83 12.77 3.55
CA TYR A 158 -8.28 14.08 4.02
C TYR A 158 -7.57 14.58 5.26
N ASP A 159 -6.55 13.84 5.72
CA ASP A 159 -5.78 14.11 6.92
C ASP A 159 -6.71 14.43 8.11
N LEU A 160 -7.79 13.67 8.27
CA LEU A 160 -8.80 13.85 9.34
C LEU A 160 -8.29 13.49 10.74
N SER A 161 -6.98 13.37 10.93
CA SER A 161 -6.42 13.21 12.26
C SER A 161 -6.81 14.44 13.09
N PRO A 162 -7.55 14.28 14.21
CA PRO A 162 -7.85 15.39 15.08
C PRO A 162 -6.54 16.04 15.49
N ALA A 163 -6.39 17.36 15.30
CA ALA A 163 -5.18 18.10 15.67
C ALA A 163 -4.80 17.94 17.17
N THR A 164 -5.71 17.39 17.98
CA THR A 164 -5.60 17.12 19.41
C THR A 164 -5.17 15.69 19.77
N GLN A 165 -5.23 14.71 18.85
CA GLN A 165 -4.71 13.36 19.09
C GLN A 165 -3.37 13.21 18.37
N LYS A 166 -2.33 12.86 19.13
CA LYS A 166 -1.02 12.50 18.58
C LYS A 166 -1.24 11.34 17.60
N ALA A 167 -1.13 11.63 16.30
CA ALA A 167 -1.36 10.63 15.25
C ALA A 167 -0.46 9.42 15.52
N HIS A 168 -1.05 8.22 15.50
CA HIS A 168 -0.31 6.98 15.69
C HIS A 168 0.78 6.86 14.61
N TRP A 169 1.95 6.31 14.96
CA TRP A 169 3.11 6.27 14.07
C TRP A 169 2.81 5.57 12.73
N SER A 170 1.87 4.62 12.73
CA SER A 170 1.48 3.86 11.54
C SER A 170 0.79 4.70 10.47
N ASN A 171 0.18 5.84 10.83
CA ASN A 171 -0.50 6.73 9.88
C ASN A 171 0.44 7.25 8.79
N ARG A 172 1.75 7.37 9.09
CA ARG A 172 2.78 7.77 8.10
C ARG A 172 2.94 6.75 6.97
N TYR A 173 2.54 5.50 7.21
CA TYR A 173 2.65 4.40 6.28
C TYR A 173 1.29 4.04 5.65
N SER A 174 0.33 4.98 5.66
CA SER A 174 -1.01 4.79 5.08
C SER A 174 -0.98 4.27 3.64
N SER A 175 -0.01 4.69 2.82
CA SER A 175 0.13 4.21 1.44
C SER A 175 0.37 2.70 1.32
N TYR A 176 0.93 2.07 2.36
CA TYR A 176 1.09 0.62 2.45
C TYR A 176 -0.10 -0.03 3.15
N LEU A 177 -0.65 0.60 4.19
CA LEU A 177 -1.86 0.10 4.89
C LEU A 177 -3.09 0.00 3.97
N LEU A 178 -3.13 0.78 2.90
CA LEU A 178 -4.13 0.71 1.84
C LEU A 178 -3.95 -0.52 0.91
N ALA A 179 -2.81 -1.20 0.94
CA ALA A 179 -2.49 -2.30 0.02
C ALA A 179 -3.48 -3.48 0.06
N PRO A 180 -3.84 -4.03 1.24
CA PRO A 180 -4.81 -5.12 1.33
C PRO A 180 -6.16 -4.78 0.68
N GLN A 181 -6.54 -3.49 0.63
CA GLN A 181 -7.81 -3.10 0.06
C GLN A 181 -7.86 -3.22 -1.46
N TYR A 182 -6.78 -2.88 -2.16
CA TYR A 182 -6.75 -2.96 -3.63
C TYR A 182 -6.27 -4.31 -4.17
N THR A 183 -5.61 -5.14 -3.34
CA THR A 183 -5.16 -6.49 -3.72
C THR A 183 -6.19 -7.58 -3.45
N ASN A 184 -7.14 -7.35 -2.54
CA ASN A 184 -8.19 -8.31 -2.23
C ASN A 184 -9.27 -8.34 -3.32
N ASP A 185 -9.34 -9.41 -4.10
CA ASP A 185 -10.33 -9.59 -5.18
C ASP A 185 -11.79 -9.62 -4.70
N ASN A 186 -12.04 -9.89 -3.42
CA ASN A 186 -13.37 -9.85 -2.83
C ASN A 186 -13.88 -8.41 -2.59
N ASN A 187 -12.99 -7.41 -2.65
CA ASN A 187 -13.40 -6.01 -2.50
C ASN A 187 -14.06 -5.48 -3.78
N PRO A 188 -15.07 -4.61 -3.65
CA PRO A 188 -15.69 -3.93 -4.80
C PRO A 188 -14.64 -3.26 -5.70
N VAL A 189 -14.84 -3.32 -7.01
CA VAL A 189 -13.93 -2.70 -7.99
C VAL A 189 -13.76 -1.21 -7.71
N GLU A 190 -14.85 -0.54 -7.31
CA GLU A 190 -14.86 0.87 -6.93
C GLU A 190 -13.91 1.19 -5.77
N GLN A 191 -13.84 0.31 -4.76
CA GLN A 191 -12.89 0.42 -3.66
C GLN A 191 -11.46 0.16 -4.15
N ARG A 192 -11.26 -0.93 -4.89
CA ARG A 192 -9.92 -1.34 -5.33
C ARG A 192 -9.24 -0.26 -6.16
N GLU A 193 -9.95 0.30 -7.12
CA GLU A 193 -9.44 1.38 -7.97
C GLU A 193 -9.16 2.66 -7.17
N ALA A 194 -10.13 3.10 -6.35
CA ALA A 194 -9.98 4.32 -5.55
C ALA A 194 -8.78 4.21 -4.58
N THR A 195 -8.67 3.08 -3.89
CA THR A 195 -7.61 2.85 -2.91
C THR A 195 -6.25 2.66 -3.56
N LYS A 196 -6.16 2.02 -4.73
CA LYS A 196 -4.92 1.94 -5.51
C LYS A 196 -4.43 3.32 -5.92
N VAL A 197 -5.30 4.16 -6.48
CA VAL A 197 -4.98 5.53 -6.91
C VAL A 197 -4.50 6.36 -5.72
N LEU A 198 -5.20 6.29 -4.57
CA LEU A 198 -4.80 7.01 -3.36
C LEU A 198 -3.42 6.55 -2.85
N ALA A 199 -3.17 5.24 -2.80
CA ALA A 199 -1.89 4.70 -2.36
C ALA A 199 -0.72 5.19 -3.25
N GLU A 200 -0.92 5.22 -4.57
CA GLU A 200 0.05 5.76 -5.53
C GLU A 200 0.27 7.27 -5.34
N GLN A 201 -0.80 8.04 -5.15
CA GLN A 201 -0.72 9.47 -4.86
C GLN A 201 0.09 9.76 -3.59
N LEU A 202 -0.17 9.02 -2.50
CA LEU A 202 0.56 9.17 -1.24
C LEU A 202 2.04 8.82 -1.39
N LYS A 203 2.37 7.74 -2.13
CA LYS A 203 3.77 7.39 -2.44
C LYS A 203 4.45 8.49 -3.25
N ASN A 204 3.77 9.05 -4.24
CA ASN A 204 4.33 10.12 -5.07
C ASN A 204 4.49 11.44 -4.32
N ARG A 205 3.55 11.78 -3.42
CA ARG A 205 3.69 12.91 -2.48
C ARG A 205 4.94 12.74 -1.63
N PHE A 206 5.12 11.58 -1.00
CA PHE A 206 6.30 11.28 -0.19
C PHE A 206 7.61 11.40 -0.99
N LYS A 207 7.67 10.86 -2.21
CA LYS A 207 8.85 11.00 -3.10
C LYS A 207 9.19 12.48 -3.35
N PHE A 208 8.18 13.27 -3.70
CA PHE A 208 8.37 14.69 -3.99
C PHE A 208 8.84 15.46 -2.76
N GLU A 209 8.22 15.25 -1.61
CA GLU A 209 8.61 15.87 -0.33
C GLU A 209 10.03 15.48 0.05
N LEU A 210 10.42 14.21 -0.11
CA LEU A 210 11.77 13.73 0.15
C LEU A 210 12.79 14.39 -0.78
N ALA A 211 12.48 14.46 -2.08
CA ALA A 211 13.33 15.14 -3.07
C ALA A 211 13.50 16.63 -2.73
N MET A 212 12.41 17.33 -2.40
CA MET A 212 12.42 18.74 -2.03
C MET A 212 13.22 19.00 -0.75
N TYR A 213 13.02 18.16 0.28
CA TYR A 213 13.78 18.21 1.52
C TYR A 213 15.28 18.02 1.27
N THR A 214 15.67 17.00 0.49
CA THR A 214 17.09 16.76 0.17
C THR A 214 17.75 17.92 -0.57
N ALA A 215 17.06 18.51 -1.57
CA ALA A 215 17.58 19.61 -2.36
C ALA A 215 17.78 20.89 -1.52
N ARG A 216 16.85 21.20 -0.62
CA ARG A 216 16.87 22.44 0.16
C ARG A 216 17.68 22.35 1.45
N SER A 217 17.66 21.22 2.15
CA SER A 217 18.40 21.04 3.41
C SER A 217 19.92 21.15 3.25
N GLN A 218 20.44 20.92 2.04
CA GLN A 218 21.87 21.02 1.73
C GLN A 218 22.24 22.31 0.96
N SER A 219 21.27 23.21 0.75
CA SER A 219 21.50 24.51 0.12
C SER A 219 22.00 25.54 1.14
N THR A 220 23.02 26.31 0.76
CA THR A 220 23.62 27.35 1.62
C THR A 220 22.93 28.69 1.51
N THR A 221 21.99 28.87 0.57
CA THR A 221 21.49 30.18 0.15
C THR A 221 20.20 30.65 0.83
N ASN A 222 19.46 29.80 1.58
CA ASN A 222 18.32 30.26 2.38
C ASN A 222 17.91 29.24 3.46
N LYS A 223 18.28 29.47 4.72
CA LYS A 223 17.90 28.60 5.87
C LYS A 223 16.44 28.78 6.31
N GLN A 224 15.77 29.87 5.91
CA GLN A 224 14.42 30.22 6.36
C GLN A 224 13.29 29.47 5.62
N GLU A 225 13.60 28.71 4.56
CA GLU A 225 12.61 27.97 3.74
C GLU A 225 12.90 26.46 3.62
N ILE A 226 13.61 25.88 4.59
CA ILE A 226 13.84 24.42 4.59
C ILE A 226 12.50 23.71 4.83
N PRO A 227 12.02 22.87 3.91
CA PRO A 227 10.79 22.12 4.10
C PRO A 227 10.90 21.22 5.33
N ASN A 228 9.76 20.90 5.94
CA ASN A 228 9.73 19.91 7.00
C ASN A 228 10.25 18.55 6.48
N ASN A 229 10.98 17.84 7.34
CA ASN A 229 11.44 16.50 7.02
C ASN A 229 10.23 15.55 6.94
N PRO A 230 9.99 14.87 5.80
CA PRO A 230 8.85 13.96 5.65
C PRO A 230 9.06 12.60 6.35
N THR A 231 10.16 12.42 7.09
CA THR A 231 10.54 11.18 7.77
C THR A 231 10.69 11.42 9.28
N SER A 232 10.58 10.35 10.06
CA SER A 232 10.84 10.43 11.51
C SER A 232 12.32 10.33 11.91
N LEU A 233 13.22 10.21 10.92
CA LEU A 233 14.65 10.04 11.17
C LEU A 233 15.39 11.35 11.48
N GLY A 234 14.71 12.51 11.37
CA GLY A 234 15.36 13.81 11.51
C GLY A 234 16.57 13.92 10.58
N ASP A 235 17.66 14.53 11.04
CA ASP A 235 18.86 14.76 10.22
C ASP A 235 19.55 13.47 9.74
N GLN A 236 19.26 12.32 10.36
CA GLN A 236 19.83 11.03 9.94
C GLN A 236 19.35 10.60 8.55
N VAL A 237 18.22 11.17 8.07
CA VAL A 237 17.68 10.88 6.74
C VAL A 237 18.72 11.15 5.64
N LEU A 238 19.47 12.27 5.72
CA LEU A 238 20.46 12.61 4.71
C LEU A 238 21.61 11.61 4.68
N ARG A 239 22.06 11.16 5.86
CA ARG A 239 23.10 10.13 5.97
C ARG A 239 22.62 8.81 5.37
N LEU A 240 21.36 8.42 5.64
CA LEU A 240 20.77 7.21 5.09
C LEU A 240 20.64 7.29 3.56
N ILE A 241 20.17 8.41 3.01
CA ILE A 241 20.09 8.62 1.56
C ILE A 241 21.48 8.51 0.93
N LYS A 242 22.50 9.14 1.52
CA LYS A 242 23.89 8.99 1.06
C LYS A 242 24.34 7.53 1.07
N MET A 243 24.03 6.78 2.13
CA MET A 243 24.35 5.35 2.20
C MET A 243 23.64 4.53 1.12
N ILE A 244 22.36 4.80 0.85
CA ILE A 244 21.58 4.10 -0.17
C ILE A 244 22.16 4.38 -1.56
N VAL A 245 22.38 5.65 -1.90
CA VAL A 245 22.92 6.03 -3.22
C VAL A 245 24.35 5.48 -3.40
N ALA A 246 25.20 5.52 -2.36
CA ALA A 246 26.54 4.94 -2.43
C ALA A 246 26.51 3.41 -2.59
N LYS A 247 25.53 2.71 -2.00
CA LYS A 247 25.37 1.25 -2.11
C LYS A 247 24.90 0.79 -3.50
N ARG A 248 24.41 1.70 -4.36
CA ARG A 248 24.09 1.40 -5.76
C ARG A 248 25.31 0.81 -6.50
N GLY A 249 26.54 1.18 -6.12
CA GLY A 249 27.75 0.71 -6.80
C GLY A 249 27.84 1.21 -8.25
N SER A 250 28.66 0.55 -9.07
CA SER A 250 28.87 0.95 -10.48
C SER A 250 27.69 0.68 -11.41
N TYR A 251 26.78 -0.23 -11.03
CA TYR A 251 25.62 -0.62 -11.83
C TYR A 251 24.33 -0.39 -11.05
N SER A 252 23.28 0.14 -11.70
CA SER A 252 21.96 0.24 -11.06
C SER A 252 21.40 -1.14 -10.71
N TYR A 253 20.56 -1.22 -9.69
CA TYR A 253 19.82 -2.45 -9.37
C TYR A 253 18.94 -2.91 -10.54
N GLU A 254 18.41 -1.97 -11.32
CA GLU A 254 17.71 -2.22 -12.58
C GLU A 254 18.60 -2.94 -13.60
N ASN A 255 19.82 -2.45 -13.84
CA ASN A 255 20.76 -3.09 -14.77
C ASN A 255 21.12 -4.51 -14.29
N LEU A 256 21.35 -4.68 -12.99
CA LEU A 256 21.64 -5.99 -12.40
C LEU A 256 20.45 -6.96 -12.54
N ALA A 257 19.22 -6.48 -12.37
CA ALA A 257 18.01 -7.26 -12.55
C ALA A 257 17.85 -7.69 -14.01
N ASN A 258 18.06 -6.77 -14.97
CA ASN A 258 18.00 -7.07 -16.40
C ASN A 258 19.03 -8.12 -16.82
N ILE A 259 20.27 -8.02 -16.31
CA ILE A 259 21.31 -9.03 -16.54
C ILE A 259 20.87 -10.38 -15.97
N PHE A 260 20.36 -10.41 -14.74
CA PHE A 260 19.90 -11.63 -14.09
C PHE A 260 18.74 -12.31 -14.86
N LEU A 261 17.74 -11.55 -15.30
CA LEU A 261 16.60 -12.06 -16.07
C LEU A 261 17.06 -12.64 -17.41
N ASN A 262 17.95 -11.94 -18.12
CA ASN A 262 18.49 -12.42 -19.39
C ASN A 262 19.29 -13.73 -19.22
N GLN A 263 20.03 -13.87 -18.12
CA GLN A 263 20.79 -15.09 -17.82
C GLN A 263 19.89 -16.26 -17.41
N THR A 264 18.75 -16.01 -16.78
CA THR A 264 17.90 -17.06 -16.19
C THR A 264 16.74 -17.53 -17.06
N ARG A 265 16.42 -16.81 -18.14
CA ARG A 265 15.24 -17.04 -19.00
C ARG A 265 15.09 -18.47 -19.56
N SER A 266 16.19 -19.18 -19.79
CA SER A 266 16.18 -20.55 -20.34
C SER A 266 16.69 -21.60 -19.36
N MET A 267 16.78 -21.26 -18.06
CA MET A 267 17.22 -22.19 -17.03
C MET A 267 16.08 -23.10 -16.58
N LYS A 268 16.44 -24.32 -16.17
CA LYS A 268 15.54 -25.16 -15.38
C LYS A 268 15.31 -24.51 -14.02
N TYR A 269 14.13 -24.73 -13.46
CA TYR A 269 13.73 -24.10 -12.21
C TYR A 269 14.69 -24.42 -11.05
N LYS A 270 15.23 -25.64 -10.98
CA LYS A 270 16.26 -26.01 -10.00
C LYS A 270 17.49 -25.09 -10.04
N ASP A 271 17.99 -24.78 -11.24
CA ASP A 271 19.18 -23.95 -11.42
C ASP A 271 18.85 -22.48 -11.17
N PHE A 272 17.66 -22.04 -11.56
CA PHE A 272 17.13 -20.72 -11.24
C PHE A 272 17.12 -20.48 -9.72
N LYS A 273 16.67 -21.44 -8.89
CA LYS A 273 16.65 -21.29 -7.43
C LYS A 273 18.04 -20.99 -6.85
N PHE A 274 19.07 -21.66 -7.37
CA PHE A 274 20.45 -21.41 -6.98
C PHE A 274 20.95 -20.04 -7.46
N ALA A 275 20.65 -19.67 -8.71
CA ALA A 275 20.99 -18.37 -9.26
C ALA A 275 20.32 -17.23 -8.48
N LEU A 276 19.05 -17.39 -8.12
CA LEU A 276 18.27 -16.43 -7.33
C LEU A 276 18.91 -16.18 -5.96
N HIS A 277 19.27 -17.25 -5.25
CA HIS A 277 19.97 -17.14 -3.96
C HIS A 277 21.25 -16.30 -4.09
N LYS A 278 22.10 -16.64 -5.08
CA LYS A 278 23.35 -15.92 -5.33
C LYS A 278 23.12 -14.45 -5.70
N TYR A 279 22.11 -14.18 -6.53
CA TYR A 279 21.74 -12.82 -6.93
C TYR A 279 21.31 -11.96 -5.74
N LEU A 280 20.47 -12.49 -4.85
CA LEU A 280 19.99 -11.77 -3.67
C LEU A 280 21.13 -11.43 -2.70
N ILE A 281 22.11 -12.34 -2.53
CA ILE A 281 23.21 -12.20 -1.57
C ILE A 281 24.40 -11.38 -2.10
N SER A 282 24.61 -11.32 -3.41
CA SER A 282 25.78 -10.67 -4.03
C SER A 282 26.12 -9.25 -3.56
N SER A 283 25.15 -8.49 -3.02
CA SER A 283 25.34 -7.10 -2.55
C SER A 283 25.39 -6.94 -1.03
N THR A 284 25.16 -8.00 -0.25
CA THR A 284 25.11 -7.93 1.22
C THR A 284 26.46 -8.26 1.87
N ASN A 285 27.48 -8.65 1.12
CA ASN A 285 28.77 -9.14 1.65
C ASN A 285 29.81 -8.07 2.07
N ASN A 286 29.46 -6.78 2.10
CA ASN A 286 30.40 -5.69 2.47
C ASN A 286 30.47 -5.40 3.99
N TYR A 287 30.11 -6.35 4.87
CA TYR A 287 30.10 -6.14 6.32
C TYR A 287 31.38 -6.64 7.02
N GLN A 288 31.77 -5.93 8.08
CA GLN A 288 32.94 -6.19 8.92
C GLN A 288 32.97 -7.63 9.49
N VAL A 289 34.19 -8.17 9.59
CA VAL A 289 34.56 -9.56 9.89
C VAL A 289 33.88 -10.19 11.12
N LYS A 290 33.52 -9.42 12.16
CA LYS A 290 32.89 -9.95 13.40
C LYS A 290 31.40 -10.34 13.26
N LYS A 291 30.74 -9.99 12.15
CA LYS A 291 29.30 -10.22 11.92
C LYS A 291 29.03 -11.28 10.84
N LYS A 292 30.06 -11.99 10.41
CA LYS A 292 30.01 -12.92 9.27
C LYS A 292 29.18 -14.18 9.58
N ASP A 293 29.32 -14.75 10.78
CA ASP A 293 28.71 -16.04 11.13
C ASP A 293 27.17 -16.02 11.13
N LEU A 294 26.56 -14.94 11.65
CA LEU A 294 25.10 -14.78 11.65
C LEU A 294 24.54 -14.47 10.26
N LEU A 295 25.27 -13.69 9.46
CA LEU A 295 24.90 -13.43 8.07
C LEU A 295 24.99 -14.73 7.25
N ASP A 296 26.03 -15.55 7.47
CA ASP A 296 26.20 -16.84 6.84
C ASP A 296 25.06 -17.80 7.25
N PHE A 297 24.64 -17.80 8.52
CA PHE A 297 23.47 -18.56 8.98
C PHE A 297 22.17 -18.12 8.28
N LEU A 298 21.93 -16.82 8.15
CA LEU A 298 20.78 -16.27 7.43
C LEU A 298 20.80 -16.70 5.95
N GLN A 299 21.97 -16.59 5.30
CA GLN A 299 22.16 -17.00 3.91
C GLN A 299 21.91 -18.50 3.72
N GLN A 300 22.36 -19.33 4.66
CA GLN A 300 22.11 -20.77 4.65
C GLN A 300 20.63 -21.09 4.84
N LYS A 301 19.95 -20.43 5.77
CA LYS A 301 18.52 -20.64 6.03
C LYS A 301 17.66 -20.27 4.82
N LEU A 302 17.98 -19.16 4.16
CA LEU A 302 17.34 -18.79 2.89
C LEU A 302 17.66 -19.79 1.77
N ALA A 303 18.91 -20.27 1.67
CA ALA A 303 19.31 -21.28 0.70
C ALA A 303 18.49 -22.56 0.87
N ASN A 304 18.30 -23.01 2.11
CA ASN A 304 17.57 -24.23 2.42
C ASN A 304 16.08 -24.09 2.08
N LYS A 305 15.46 -22.96 2.44
CA LYS A 305 14.07 -22.67 2.06
C LYS A 305 13.88 -22.60 0.54
N LEU A 306 14.80 -21.93 -0.16
CA LEU A 306 14.78 -21.89 -1.63
C LEU A 306 14.95 -23.29 -2.21
N LYS A 307 15.91 -24.09 -1.74
CA LYS A 307 16.20 -25.42 -2.29
C LYS A 307 14.94 -26.29 -2.38
N CYS A 308 14.11 -26.30 -1.34
CA CYS A 308 12.89 -27.11 -1.25
C CYS A 308 11.64 -26.46 -1.88
N LEU A 309 11.76 -25.22 -2.39
CA LEU A 309 10.62 -24.48 -2.92
C LEU A 309 10.16 -25.10 -4.25
N TYR A 310 8.91 -25.54 -4.32
CA TYR A 310 8.24 -26.05 -5.53
C TYR A 310 9.07 -27.13 -6.26
N ASP A 311 9.48 -28.16 -5.53
CA ASP A 311 10.40 -29.18 -6.04
C ASP A 311 9.83 -30.01 -7.20
N GLU A 312 8.51 -30.14 -7.26
CA GLU A 312 7.77 -30.74 -8.36
C GLU A 312 8.08 -30.08 -9.71
N HIS A 313 8.39 -28.77 -9.71
CA HIS A 313 8.68 -27.99 -10.91
C HIS A 313 10.17 -27.95 -11.26
N ASN A 314 11.06 -28.64 -10.53
CA ASN A 314 12.52 -28.54 -10.67
C ASN A 314 13.06 -28.75 -12.09
N ASN A 315 12.42 -29.65 -12.85
CA ASN A 315 12.84 -30.00 -14.21
C ASN A 315 12.17 -29.15 -15.29
N GLU A 316 11.19 -28.33 -14.93
CA GLU A 316 10.51 -27.42 -15.84
C GLU A 316 11.38 -26.20 -16.13
N LEU A 317 11.15 -25.59 -17.29
CA LEU A 317 11.75 -24.29 -17.61
C LEU A 317 11.09 -23.20 -16.77
N LEU A 318 11.89 -22.22 -16.38
CA LEU A 318 11.37 -21.03 -15.72
C LEU A 318 10.35 -20.32 -16.62
N ASN A 319 9.20 -19.98 -16.05
CA ASN A 319 8.18 -19.16 -16.67
C ASN A 319 7.76 -18.02 -15.71
N ASP A 320 7.03 -17.04 -16.22
CA ASP A 320 6.67 -15.84 -15.45
C ASP A 320 5.80 -16.15 -14.21
N ALA A 321 4.95 -17.18 -14.30
CA ALA A 321 4.10 -17.61 -13.19
C ALA A 321 4.93 -18.25 -12.05
N LEU A 322 5.89 -19.11 -12.39
CA LEU A 322 6.84 -19.68 -11.43
C LEU A 322 7.73 -18.59 -10.84
N LEU A 323 8.25 -17.67 -11.66
CA LEU A 323 9.02 -16.52 -11.19
C LEU A 323 8.22 -15.71 -10.16
N LEU A 324 6.99 -15.33 -10.47
CA LEU A 324 6.12 -14.57 -9.57
C LEU A 324 5.83 -15.32 -8.27
N ARG A 325 5.43 -16.59 -8.35
CA ARG A 325 5.17 -17.43 -7.17
C ARG A 325 6.40 -17.56 -6.28
N SER A 326 7.58 -17.79 -6.88
CA SER A 326 8.83 -17.87 -6.14
C SER A 326 9.21 -16.54 -5.50
N CYS A 327 9.08 -15.42 -6.22
CA CYS A 327 9.34 -14.09 -5.68
C CYS A 327 8.41 -13.76 -4.50
N ASN A 328 7.10 -14.02 -4.62
CA ASN A 328 6.14 -13.82 -3.53
C ASN A 328 6.49 -14.69 -2.32
N LYS A 329 6.88 -15.95 -2.54
CA LYS A 329 7.23 -16.84 -1.43
C LYS A 329 8.54 -16.44 -0.73
N VAL A 330 9.51 -15.91 -1.47
CA VAL A 330 10.73 -15.35 -0.88
C VAL A 330 10.42 -14.08 -0.08
N ILE A 331 9.49 -13.23 -0.56
CA ILE A 331 9.00 -12.10 0.21
C ILE A 331 8.38 -12.58 1.53
N ASP A 332 7.52 -13.60 1.51
CA ASP A 332 6.93 -14.19 2.72
C ASP A 332 8.02 -14.64 3.70
N TYR A 333 9.02 -15.38 3.23
CA TYR A 333 10.14 -15.84 4.06
C TYR A 333 10.94 -14.69 4.70
N LEU A 334 10.97 -13.52 4.07
CA LEU A 334 11.70 -12.34 4.52
C LEU A 334 10.81 -11.32 5.26
N THR A 335 9.50 -11.56 5.34
CA THR A 335 8.52 -10.65 5.94
C THR A 335 7.59 -11.42 6.86
N ILE A 336 6.48 -11.97 6.35
CA ILE A 336 5.42 -12.67 7.09
C ILE A 336 5.16 -14.03 6.43
N GLU A 337 5.56 -15.14 7.08
CA GLU A 337 5.57 -16.46 6.43
C GLU A 337 4.21 -17.18 6.54
N ASP A 338 3.55 -17.04 7.68
CA ASP A 338 2.28 -17.66 8.05
C ASP A 338 1.08 -16.69 7.93
N GLN A 339 1.31 -15.51 7.35
CA GLN A 339 0.34 -14.42 7.20
C GLN A 339 -0.16 -13.80 8.52
N GLN A 340 0.43 -14.17 9.67
CA GLN A 340 0.05 -13.70 11.01
C GLN A 340 1.23 -13.06 11.73
N GLU A 341 2.36 -13.77 11.80
CA GLU A 341 3.53 -13.38 12.57
C GLU A 341 4.75 -13.06 11.69
N PRO A 342 5.59 -12.09 12.10
CA PRO A 342 6.84 -11.81 11.44
C PRO A 342 7.71 -13.06 11.33
N SER A 343 8.18 -13.35 10.11
CA SER A 343 9.06 -14.49 9.84
C SER A 343 10.33 -14.42 10.69
N GLU A 344 10.89 -15.59 11.01
CA GLU A 344 12.11 -15.65 11.81
C GLU A 344 13.29 -14.92 11.13
N LEU A 345 13.38 -14.97 9.80
CA LEU A 345 14.41 -14.24 9.04
C LEU A 345 14.23 -12.73 9.17
N PHE A 346 12.99 -12.22 9.18
CA PHE A 346 12.70 -10.80 9.38
C PHE A 346 13.19 -10.33 10.76
N VAL A 347 12.78 -11.04 11.82
CA VAL A 347 13.17 -10.70 13.20
C VAL A 347 14.69 -10.79 13.39
N LEU A 348 15.32 -11.84 12.84
CA LEU A 348 16.76 -12.04 12.95
C LEU A 348 17.57 -10.97 12.21
N LEU A 349 17.16 -10.57 11.01
CA LEU A 349 17.83 -9.50 10.24
C LEU A 349 17.72 -8.13 10.93
N LEU A 350 16.58 -7.84 11.52
CA LEU A 350 16.30 -6.53 12.09
C LEU A 350 16.83 -6.36 13.51
N SER A 351 16.77 -7.39 14.35
CA SER A 351 17.40 -7.39 15.69
C SER A 351 18.92 -7.15 15.63
N GLN A 352 19.56 -7.48 14.51
CA GLN A 352 21.00 -7.24 14.28
C GLN A 352 21.33 -5.83 13.75
N GLY A 353 20.31 -4.99 13.55
CA GLY A 353 20.47 -3.62 13.06
C GLY A 353 20.82 -3.54 11.57
N HIS A 354 20.31 -4.47 10.76
CA HIS A 354 20.55 -4.51 9.31
C HIS A 354 19.30 -4.22 8.43
N PRO A 355 18.48 -3.19 8.73
CA PRO A 355 17.27 -2.90 7.97
C PRO A 355 17.56 -2.63 6.49
N LEU A 356 18.61 -1.87 6.19
CA LEU A 356 18.97 -1.54 4.81
C LEU A 356 19.35 -2.76 3.97
N SER A 357 19.95 -3.80 4.57
CA SER A 357 20.31 -5.02 3.85
C SER A 357 19.06 -5.79 3.43
N LEU A 358 18.10 -5.96 4.35
CA LEU A 358 16.82 -6.58 4.06
C LEU A 358 16.05 -5.81 2.99
N VAL A 359 15.96 -4.49 3.12
CA VAL A 359 15.27 -3.64 2.14
C VAL A 359 15.90 -3.74 0.74
N ILE A 360 17.23 -3.80 0.63
CA ILE A 360 17.90 -4.00 -0.68
C ILE A 360 17.55 -5.37 -1.27
N VAL A 361 17.47 -6.42 -0.46
CA VAL A 361 17.05 -7.75 -0.94
C VAL A 361 15.61 -7.71 -1.45
N LEU A 362 14.68 -7.08 -0.72
CA LEU A 362 13.30 -6.90 -1.15
C LEU A 362 13.19 -6.07 -2.44
N LEU A 363 13.98 -5.00 -2.55
CA LEU A 363 14.07 -4.19 -3.76
C LEU A 363 14.53 -5.02 -4.96
N LYS A 364 15.58 -5.83 -4.79
CA LYS A 364 16.09 -6.71 -5.85
C LYS A 364 15.04 -7.70 -6.35
N ILE A 365 14.19 -8.22 -5.46
CA ILE A 365 13.08 -9.12 -5.82
C ILE A 365 12.06 -8.38 -6.69
N VAL A 366 11.66 -7.17 -6.29
CA VAL A 366 10.73 -6.35 -7.08
C VAL A 366 11.32 -5.95 -8.44
N MET A 367 12.64 -5.73 -8.52
CA MET A 367 13.30 -5.37 -9.77
C MET A 367 13.31 -6.51 -10.79
N ILE A 368 13.42 -7.77 -10.35
CA ILE A 368 13.33 -8.94 -11.24
C ILE A 368 11.89 -9.36 -11.52
N CYS A 369 10.95 -9.04 -10.63
CA CYS A 369 9.53 -9.36 -10.78
C CYS A 369 8.67 -8.18 -10.31
N PRO A 370 8.36 -7.20 -11.18
CA PRO A 370 7.56 -6.04 -10.82
C PRO A 370 6.16 -6.41 -10.28
N ASN A 371 5.58 -7.51 -10.78
CA ASN A 371 4.29 -8.03 -10.34
C ASN A 371 4.28 -8.48 -8.87
N ALA A 372 5.44 -8.76 -8.26
CA ALA A 372 5.55 -9.07 -6.84
C ALA A 372 5.40 -7.84 -5.94
N ARG A 373 5.34 -6.62 -6.51
CA ARG A 373 5.26 -5.38 -5.73
C ARG A 373 3.99 -5.26 -4.90
N SER A 374 2.84 -5.62 -5.47
CA SER A 374 1.55 -5.58 -4.76
C SER A 374 1.52 -6.55 -3.57
N HIS A 375 2.14 -7.72 -3.73
CA HIS A 375 2.33 -8.70 -2.66
C HIS A 375 3.22 -8.13 -1.56
N LEU A 376 4.38 -7.56 -1.91
CA LEU A 376 5.27 -6.91 -0.94
C LEU A 376 4.58 -5.81 -0.16
N ASP A 377 3.85 -4.92 -0.83
CA ASP A 377 3.13 -3.83 -0.16
C ASP A 377 2.08 -4.39 0.83
N THR A 378 1.42 -5.50 0.48
CA THR A 378 0.47 -6.22 1.36
C THR A 378 1.19 -6.83 2.58
N CYS A 379 2.35 -7.47 2.40
CA CYS A 379 3.15 -8.01 3.50
C CYS A 379 3.62 -6.90 4.45
N ILE A 380 4.04 -5.75 3.92
CA ILE A 380 4.41 -4.57 4.73
C ILE A 380 3.21 -4.04 5.51
N ALA A 381 2.01 -3.99 4.90
CA ALA A 381 0.79 -3.61 5.60
C ALA A 381 0.51 -4.52 6.81
N LYS A 382 0.64 -5.84 6.63
CA LYS A 382 0.45 -6.81 7.71
C LYS A 382 1.46 -6.65 8.83
N LEU A 383 2.74 -6.41 8.50
CA LEU A 383 3.76 -6.11 9.50
C LEU A 383 3.43 -4.83 10.28
N ILE A 384 2.98 -3.76 9.61
CA ILE A 384 2.60 -2.52 10.29
C ILE A 384 1.41 -2.79 11.24
N GLN A 385 0.40 -3.53 10.79
CA GLN A 385 -0.76 -3.88 11.61
C GLN A 385 -0.35 -4.73 12.82
N TYR A 386 0.49 -5.75 12.63
CA TYR A 386 1.02 -6.60 13.70
C TYR A 386 1.69 -5.75 14.79
N TYR A 387 2.61 -4.86 14.41
CA TYR A 387 3.36 -4.03 15.37
C TYR A 387 2.56 -2.85 15.94
N THR A 388 1.41 -2.50 15.36
CA THR A 388 0.50 -1.48 15.92
C THR A 388 -0.13 -1.93 17.23
N ASN A 389 -0.18 -3.24 17.48
CA ASN A 389 -0.69 -3.80 18.73
C ASN A 389 0.29 -3.69 19.92
N TYR A 390 1.50 -3.16 19.70
CA TYR A 390 2.54 -3.04 20.71
C TYR A 390 2.88 -1.56 20.99
N PRO A 391 3.40 -1.22 22.18
CA PRO A 391 3.85 0.12 22.49
C PRO A 391 4.92 0.64 21.49
N GLU A 392 4.82 1.92 21.10
CA GLU A 392 5.75 2.55 20.14
C GLU A 392 7.22 2.42 20.58
N GLU A 393 7.46 2.46 21.90
CA GLU A 393 8.80 2.38 22.47
C GLU A 393 9.50 1.04 22.19
N GLU A 394 8.75 -0.04 22.14
CA GLU A 394 9.23 -1.40 21.83
C GLU A 394 9.38 -1.60 20.31
N CYS A 395 8.66 -0.82 19.51
CA CYS A 395 8.64 -0.92 18.06
C CYS A 395 9.69 -0.06 17.35
N LYS A 396 10.57 0.66 18.07
CA LYS A 396 11.55 1.59 17.47
C LYS A 396 12.39 0.96 16.35
N TRP A 397 12.82 -0.29 16.52
CA TRP A 397 13.65 -0.99 15.54
C TRP A 397 12.89 -1.30 14.24
N VAL A 398 11.61 -1.67 14.33
CA VAL A 398 10.78 -1.98 13.17
C VAL A 398 10.25 -0.70 12.51
N ILE A 399 9.94 0.34 13.29
CA ILE A 399 9.61 1.67 12.77
C ILE A 399 10.79 2.20 11.94
N ASN A 400 12.02 2.05 12.42
CA ASN A 400 13.22 2.37 11.65
C ASN A 400 13.35 1.52 10.37
N PHE A 401 12.98 0.24 10.40
CA PHE A 401 12.90 -0.56 9.17
C PHE A 401 11.89 0.02 8.17
N PHE A 402 10.70 0.42 8.59
CA PHE A 402 9.69 1.01 7.71
C PHE A 402 10.16 2.35 7.11
N GLU A 403 10.87 3.19 7.88
CA GLU A 403 11.50 4.41 7.36
C GLU A 403 12.54 4.07 6.28
N VAL A 404 13.46 3.15 6.58
CA VAL A 404 14.49 2.71 5.62
C VAL A 404 13.87 2.11 4.37
N PHE A 405 12.81 1.31 4.53
CA PHE A 405 12.03 0.74 3.43
C PHE A 405 11.44 1.84 2.55
N ASN A 406 10.68 2.75 3.15
CA ASN A 406 9.98 3.79 2.42
C ASN A 406 10.94 4.72 1.66
N ILE A 407 12.04 5.13 2.31
CA ILE A 407 13.09 5.97 1.70
C ILE A 407 13.79 5.23 0.56
N THR A 408 14.17 3.97 0.76
CA THR A 408 14.89 3.20 -0.27
C THR A 408 14.03 3.01 -1.52
N PHE A 409 12.75 2.65 -1.35
CA PHE A 409 11.82 2.50 -2.47
C PHE A 409 11.45 3.83 -3.12
N ALA A 410 11.50 4.95 -2.40
CA ALA A 410 11.35 6.28 -2.98
C ALA A 410 12.56 6.70 -3.83
N ILE A 411 13.78 6.40 -3.38
CA ILE A 411 15.03 6.71 -4.10
C ILE A 411 15.17 5.89 -5.39
N HIS A 412 14.74 4.63 -5.35
CA HIS A 412 14.81 3.71 -6.47
C HIS A 412 13.53 3.70 -7.33
N ALA A 413 12.66 4.70 -7.17
CA ALA A 413 11.53 4.90 -8.06
C ALA A 413 11.95 5.65 -9.34
N ASP A 414 11.26 5.39 -10.44
CA ASP A 414 11.67 5.84 -11.78
C ASP A 414 11.64 7.37 -11.98
N ASN A 415 10.87 8.09 -11.16
CA ASN A 415 10.54 9.50 -11.42
C ASN A 415 11.58 10.51 -10.88
N VAL A 416 12.48 10.09 -9.97
CA VAL A 416 13.47 10.98 -9.34
C VAL A 416 14.83 10.31 -9.28
N LYS A 417 15.84 10.92 -9.90
CA LYS A 417 17.23 10.47 -9.83
C LYS A 417 17.95 11.12 -8.65
N TYR A 418 18.54 10.29 -7.79
CA TYR A 418 19.40 10.73 -6.70
C TYR A 418 20.87 10.44 -7.04
N ASN A 419 21.72 11.47 -6.97
CA ASN A 419 23.15 11.40 -7.25
C ASN A 419 23.98 11.96 -6.09
N LEU A 420 25.19 11.44 -5.92
CA LEU A 420 26.17 11.96 -4.96
C LEU A 420 27.24 12.78 -5.68
N ILE A 421 27.44 14.02 -5.23
CA ILE A 421 28.49 14.90 -5.73
C ILE A 421 29.48 15.15 -4.60
N LYS A 422 30.76 14.83 -4.84
CA LYS A 422 31.84 15.14 -3.90
C LYS A 422 32.09 16.66 -3.95
N MET A 423 31.89 17.33 -2.84
CA MET A 423 32.25 18.74 -2.74
C MET A 423 33.76 18.82 -2.47
N GLY A 424 34.45 19.69 -3.20
CA GLY A 424 35.89 19.89 -3.03
C GLY A 424 36.21 20.20 -1.56
N SER A 425 37.19 19.49 -1.00
CA SER A 425 37.65 19.65 0.37
C SER A 425 38.14 21.07 0.61
N GLN A 426 37.50 21.82 1.50
CA GLN A 426 38.28 22.80 2.26
C GLN A 426 39.27 21.99 3.10
N ILE A 427 40.55 22.24 2.87
CA ILE A 427 41.66 21.66 3.62
C ILE A 427 41.54 22.21 5.05
N GLY A 428 40.89 21.45 5.92
CA GLY A 428 40.76 21.73 7.34
C GLY A 428 40.85 20.42 8.09
N ASN A 429 41.90 20.29 8.91
CA ASN A 429 42.19 19.12 9.73
C ASN A 429 41.05 18.81 10.71
N GLU A 430 40.16 17.88 10.38
CA GLU A 430 39.33 17.20 11.39
C GLU A 430 39.32 15.69 11.13
N ALA A 431 40.04 14.96 11.99
CA ALA A 431 40.18 13.51 11.97
C ALA A 431 38.93 12.74 12.44
N SER A 432 37.74 13.35 12.34
CA SER A 432 36.47 12.81 12.83
C SER A 432 35.32 12.85 11.81
N ALA A 433 35.54 13.31 10.58
CA ALA A 433 34.51 13.32 9.55
C ALA A 433 34.31 11.91 8.95
N THR A 434 33.07 11.42 8.94
CA THR A 434 32.75 10.18 8.23
C THR A 434 32.94 10.40 6.72
N PRO A 435 33.36 9.38 5.94
CA PRO A 435 33.73 9.57 4.53
C PRO A 435 32.59 10.09 3.63
N LEU A 436 31.33 10.06 4.11
CA LEU A 436 30.14 10.55 3.42
C LEU A 436 29.85 12.04 3.68
N ASP A 437 30.53 12.68 4.63
CA ASP A 437 30.27 14.08 5.01
C ASP A 437 30.72 15.06 3.92
N GLY A 438 31.73 14.69 3.12
CA GLY A 438 32.19 15.45 1.95
C GLY A 438 31.29 15.34 0.70
N TYR A 439 30.20 14.56 0.74
CA TYR A 439 29.28 14.39 -0.38
C TYR A 439 27.96 15.15 -0.14
N ARG A 440 27.42 15.75 -1.20
CA ARG A 440 26.05 16.28 -1.24
C ARG A 440 25.17 15.40 -2.12
N VAL A 441 23.89 15.32 -1.75
CA VAL A 441 22.85 14.60 -2.47
C VAL A 441 22.17 15.58 -3.41
N PHE A 442 22.05 15.21 -4.67
CA PHE A 442 21.29 15.95 -5.68
C PHE A 442 20.13 15.09 -6.17
N SER A 443 18.92 15.65 -6.12
CA SER A 443 17.71 15.06 -6.67
C SER A 443 17.31 15.78 -7.95
N GLN A 444 17.00 15.03 -9.00
CA GLN A 444 16.54 15.57 -10.29
C GLN A 444 15.28 14.81 -10.73
N LEU A 445 14.23 15.55 -11.08
CA LEU A 445 13.05 14.98 -11.75
C LEU A 445 13.44 14.50 -13.14
N GLN A 446 13.03 13.29 -13.49
CA GLN A 446 13.19 12.79 -14.85
C GLN A 446 12.04 13.38 -15.69
N GLU A 447 12.33 14.32 -16.59
CA GLU A 447 11.36 14.73 -17.60
C GLU A 447 11.13 13.53 -18.52
N ASP A 448 9.88 13.11 -18.65
CA ASP A 448 9.50 12.18 -19.71
C ASP A 448 9.86 12.84 -21.03
N VAL A 449 10.87 12.29 -21.72
CA VAL A 449 11.06 12.55 -23.14
C VAL A 449 9.87 11.91 -23.84
N ILE A 450 8.73 12.60 -23.82
CA ILE A 450 7.69 12.41 -24.81
C ILE A 450 8.36 12.86 -26.11
N ALA A 451 8.90 11.89 -26.84
CA ALA A 451 9.22 12.07 -28.23
C ALA A 451 7.93 12.58 -28.89
N MET A 452 7.93 13.87 -29.23
CA MET A 452 7.02 14.42 -30.21
C MET A 452 7.35 13.72 -31.53
N GLU A 453 6.76 12.56 -31.77
CA GLU A 453 6.46 12.16 -33.15
C GLU A 453 5.40 13.16 -33.63
N GLN A 454 5.89 14.21 -34.28
CA GLN A 454 5.10 15.05 -35.15
C GLN A 454 4.62 14.14 -36.29
N GLU A 455 3.33 13.87 -36.32
CA GLU A 455 2.65 13.35 -37.51
C GLU A 455 2.74 14.43 -38.61
N ASP A 456 3.44 14.10 -39.69
CA ASP A 456 3.14 14.61 -41.03
C ASP A 456 2.00 13.78 -41.64
#